data_AF-W6ZAH2-F1
#
_entry.id   AF-W6ZAH2-F1
#
_cell.length_a   1.000
_cell.length_b   1.000
_cell.length_c   1.000
_cell.angle_alpha   90.00
_cell.angle_beta   90.00
_cell.angle_gamma   90.00
#
_symmetry.space_group_name_H-M   'P 1'
#
loop_
_entity.id
_entity.type
_entity.pdbx_description
1 polymer ?
#
loop_
_entity_poly.entity_id
_entity_poly.type
_entity_poly.pdbx_seq_one_letter_code
_entity_poly.pdbx_strand_id
1 'polypeptide(L)'
;MDDARKGDAALSASKPDEAIEHYTKALGVNPTAVKYYIGRSTAYQRTSKFPEALHDADVAVVLARKRGSRELIKDAQFRRAVALYHLGKYADADFLLRIVKGLDEKDKMLPIWEAKVASKLKDVPENDEQRTITIKENPDVEIPSTSTPSAPAKTADSATTQAPKPPAPTPKEKIKTDWYQSHDSVTLNIMAKGVPKDKAVVEIEQDSVSVSFPIADSSSEYSYNADPLFSSIDASQSKYRITPTKIEVTLRKATPGVKWHSLERAQGEAAAVTSQASSSVAPVKETAPAYPTSSKSGAKNWDKVVVNDLDDKDEIEGDETSHFFKQLYSGATPEQQRAMMKSYSESGGTVLSTDWSNVGNRKVVPEPPEGMEAKKY
;
A
#
# COMPACT_ATOMS: atom_id res chain seq x y z
N MET A 1 -2.87 -17.31 -9.49
CA MET A 1 -4.23 -17.75 -9.10
C MET A 1 -4.16 -18.71 -7.91
N ASP A 2 -3.95 -18.29 -6.67
CA ASP A 2 -3.40 -17.05 -6.12
C ASP A 2 -2.83 -17.47 -4.75
N ASP A 3 -1.58 -17.95 -4.74
CA ASP A 3 -1.03 -18.65 -3.58
C ASP A 3 -0.93 -17.78 -2.33
N ALA A 4 -0.85 -16.45 -2.49
CA ALA A 4 -0.97 -15.52 -1.37
C ALA A 4 -2.32 -15.69 -0.65
N ARG A 5 -3.43 -15.62 -1.39
CA ARG A 5 -4.78 -15.79 -0.85
C ARG A 5 -4.99 -17.18 -0.24
N LYS A 6 -4.35 -18.23 -0.78
CA LYS A 6 -4.37 -19.57 -0.17
C LYS A 6 -3.59 -19.61 1.15
N GLY A 7 -2.47 -18.89 1.24
CA GLY A 7 -1.71 -18.70 2.48
C GLY A 7 -2.53 -17.97 3.56
N ASP A 8 -3.21 -16.89 3.17
CA ASP A 8 -4.10 -16.13 4.05
C ASP A 8 -5.27 -17.01 4.55
N ALA A 9 -5.94 -17.73 3.64
CA ALA A 9 -7.03 -18.65 4.00
C ALA A 9 -6.56 -19.81 4.91
N ALA A 10 -5.37 -20.36 4.67
CA ALA A 10 -4.78 -21.40 5.51
C ALA A 10 -4.41 -20.87 6.92
N LEU A 11 -3.95 -19.62 7.03
CA LEU A 11 -3.78 -18.96 8.33
C LEU A 11 -5.12 -18.78 9.07
N SER A 12 -6.16 -18.31 8.40
CA SER A 12 -7.49 -18.15 9.02
C SER A 12 -8.07 -19.50 9.45
N ALA A 13 -7.88 -20.56 8.64
CA ALA A 13 -8.27 -21.93 8.95
C ALA A 13 -7.36 -22.65 9.99
N SER A 14 -6.47 -21.93 10.67
CA SER A 14 -5.53 -22.46 11.67
C SER A 14 -4.63 -23.62 11.17
N LYS A 15 -4.27 -23.59 9.88
CA LYS A 15 -3.35 -24.54 9.19
C LYS A 15 -2.03 -23.84 8.85
N PRO A 16 -1.13 -23.61 9.82
CA PRO A 16 0.06 -22.78 9.59
C PRO A 16 1.09 -23.44 8.66
N ASP A 17 1.24 -24.77 8.64
CA ASP A 17 2.18 -25.42 7.71
C ASP A 17 1.73 -25.31 6.24
N GLU A 18 0.43 -25.48 5.95
CA GLU A 18 -0.13 -25.19 4.61
C GLU A 18 0.07 -23.72 4.22
N ALA A 19 -0.08 -22.80 5.18
CA ALA A 19 0.19 -21.37 4.93
C ALA A 19 1.66 -21.09 4.60
N ILE A 20 2.61 -21.73 5.31
CA ILE A 20 4.06 -21.60 5.03
C ILE A 20 4.38 -22.04 3.61
N GLU A 21 3.81 -23.16 3.15
CA GLU A 21 3.99 -23.62 1.77
C GLU A 21 3.45 -22.61 0.75
N HIS A 22 2.23 -22.13 0.96
CA HIS A 22 1.56 -21.22 0.03
C HIS A 22 2.25 -19.84 -0.03
N TYR A 23 2.64 -19.25 1.11
CA TYR A 23 3.44 -18.03 1.08
C TYR A 23 4.83 -18.24 0.47
N THR A 24 5.45 -19.41 0.65
CA THR A 24 6.75 -19.70 0.02
C THR A 24 6.61 -19.81 -1.50
N LYS A 25 5.54 -20.43 -2.00
CA LYS A 25 5.19 -20.44 -3.43
C LYS A 25 4.93 -19.01 -3.96
N ALA A 26 4.17 -18.20 -3.20
CA ALA A 26 3.88 -16.81 -3.56
C ALA A 26 5.13 -15.91 -3.59
N LEU A 27 6.06 -16.09 -2.64
CA LEU A 27 7.35 -15.39 -2.59
C LEU A 27 8.30 -15.83 -3.71
N GLY A 28 8.20 -17.07 -4.20
CA GLY A 28 8.89 -17.51 -5.42
C GLY A 28 8.46 -16.74 -6.68
N VAL A 29 7.23 -16.19 -6.70
CA VAL A 29 6.72 -15.36 -7.80
C VAL A 29 6.96 -13.87 -7.55
N ASN A 30 6.79 -13.40 -6.31
CA ASN A 30 7.03 -12.00 -5.91
C ASN A 30 7.89 -11.91 -4.64
N PRO A 31 9.23 -11.99 -4.76
CA PRO A 31 10.16 -11.98 -3.62
C PRO A 31 10.29 -10.62 -2.93
N THR A 32 9.53 -9.61 -3.35
CA THR A 32 9.53 -8.28 -2.71
C THR A 32 8.25 -7.96 -1.94
N ALA A 33 7.30 -8.91 -1.91
CA ALA A 33 5.98 -8.72 -1.33
C ALA A 33 6.00 -8.80 0.21
N VAL A 34 6.08 -7.63 0.86
CA VAL A 34 6.13 -7.48 2.32
C VAL A 34 5.05 -8.30 3.04
N LYS A 35 3.79 -8.23 2.58
CA LYS A 35 2.67 -8.93 3.22
C LYS A 35 2.87 -10.45 3.29
N TYR A 36 3.54 -11.06 2.30
CA TYR A 36 3.77 -12.51 2.29
C TYR A 36 4.83 -12.92 3.31
N TYR A 37 5.87 -12.10 3.53
CA TYR A 37 6.81 -12.29 4.64
C TYR A 37 6.13 -12.10 6.01
N ILE A 38 5.26 -11.10 6.17
CA ILE A 38 4.49 -10.88 7.42
C ILE A 38 3.55 -12.07 7.70
N GLY A 39 2.85 -12.57 6.68
CA GLY A 39 1.99 -13.76 6.78
C GLY A 39 2.79 -15.01 7.13
N ARG A 40 3.88 -15.28 6.39
CA ARG A 40 4.74 -16.45 6.64
C ARG A 40 5.43 -16.40 8.00
N SER A 41 5.90 -15.23 8.45
CA SER A 41 6.38 -15.00 9.83
C SER A 41 5.32 -15.37 10.88
N THR A 42 4.06 -14.98 10.66
CA THR A 42 2.94 -15.33 11.54
C THR A 42 2.67 -16.85 11.56
N ALA A 43 2.78 -17.52 10.41
CA ALA A 43 2.66 -18.97 10.31
C ALA A 43 3.82 -19.69 11.02
N TYR A 44 5.06 -19.21 10.85
CA TYR A 44 6.22 -19.72 11.57
C TYR A 44 6.10 -19.57 13.10
N GLN A 45 5.61 -18.43 13.60
CA GLN A 45 5.32 -18.23 15.03
C GLN A 45 4.32 -19.28 15.57
N ARG A 46 3.26 -19.59 14.80
CA ARG A 46 2.27 -20.61 15.18
C ARG A 46 2.81 -22.04 15.18
N THR A 47 3.89 -22.30 14.43
CA THR A 47 4.62 -23.58 14.42
C THR A 47 5.87 -23.60 15.31
N SER A 48 6.06 -22.58 16.16
CA SER A 48 7.23 -22.40 17.03
C SER A 48 8.59 -22.28 16.32
N LYS A 49 8.58 -21.98 15.01
CA LYS A 49 9.77 -21.74 14.17
C LYS A 49 10.23 -20.28 14.31
N PHE A 50 10.62 -19.90 15.52
CA PHE A 50 10.87 -18.50 15.89
C PHE A 50 12.08 -17.85 15.17
N PRO A 51 13.20 -18.53 14.90
CA PRO A 51 14.30 -17.98 14.10
C PRO A 51 13.86 -17.61 12.67
N GLU A 52 13.09 -18.49 12.02
CA GLU A 52 12.56 -18.27 10.67
C GLU A 52 11.51 -17.16 10.66
N ALA A 53 10.66 -17.10 11.70
CA ALA A 53 9.73 -15.99 11.89
C ALA A 53 10.43 -14.64 12.06
N LEU A 54 11.57 -14.59 12.77
CA LEU A 54 12.38 -13.40 12.94
C LEU A 54 13.01 -12.96 11.62
N HIS A 55 13.60 -13.90 10.87
CA HIS A 55 14.19 -13.60 9.56
C HIS A 55 13.17 -13.02 8.57
N ASP A 56 11.98 -13.62 8.46
CA ASP A 56 10.90 -13.08 7.60
C ASP A 56 10.44 -11.69 8.06
N ALA A 57 10.35 -11.45 9.38
CA ALA A 57 10.01 -10.14 9.91
C ALA A 57 11.10 -9.09 9.61
N ASP A 58 12.37 -9.45 9.70
CA ASP A 58 13.49 -8.58 9.34
C ASP A 58 13.45 -8.18 7.86
N VAL A 59 13.30 -9.17 6.95
CA VAL A 59 13.16 -8.93 5.51
C VAL A 59 11.95 -8.04 5.22
N ALA A 60 10.83 -8.26 5.93
CA ALA A 60 9.64 -7.42 5.83
C ALA A 60 9.91 -5.95 6.23
N VAL A 61 10.65 -5.68 7.31
CA VAL A 61 11.01 -4.30 7.72
C VAL A 61 11.83 -3.60 6.63
N VAL A 62 12.86 -4.25 6.09
CA VAL A 62 13.72 -3.67 5.04
C VAL A 62 12.90 -3.35 3.78
N LEU A 63 12.06 -4.28 3.33
CA LEU A 63 11.20 -4.11 2.16
C LEU A 63 10.11 -3.04 2.40
N ALA A 64 9.55 -2.95 3.60
CA ALA A 64 8.54 -1.95 3.96
C ALA A 64 9.14 -0.53 3.99
N ARG A 65 10.34 -0.36 4.56
CA ARG A 65 11.09 0.90 4.53
C ARG A 65 11.44 1.32 3.11
N LYS A 66 11.90 0.39 2.27
CA LYS A 66 12.18 0.64 0.84
C LYS A 66 10.94 1.10 0.06
N ARG A 67 9.74 0.69 0.49
CA ARG A 67 8.43 1.10 -0.07
C ARG A 67 7.83 2.35 0.59
N GLY A 68 8.41 2.86 1.69
CA GLY A 68 7.89 4.01 2.44
C GLY A 68 6.55 3.78 3.16
N SER A 69 6.10 2.52 3.32
CA SER A 69 4.78 2.22 3.89
C SER A 69 4.84 2.13 5.42
N ARG A 70 4.41 3.18 6.12
CA ARG A 70 4.40 3.26 7.60
C ARG A 70 3.64 2.10 8.26
N GLU A 71 2.48 1.73 7.72
CA GLU A 71 1.66 0.60 8.16
C GLU A 71 2.43 -0.73 8.08
N LEU A 72 3.03 -1.04 6.93
CA LEU A 72 3.80 -2.27 6.74
C LEU A 72 5.09 -2.30 7.58
N ILE A 73 5.70 -1.13 7.85
CA ILE A 73 6.83 -1.03 8.78
C ILE A 73 6.36 -1.36 10.20
N LYS A 74 5.22 -0.82 10.64
CA LYS A 74 4.62 -1.11 11.96
C LYS A 74 4.40 -2.62 12.11
N ASP A 75 3.68 -3.23 11.17
CA ASP A 75 3.32 -4.65 11.25
C ASP A 75 4.56 -5.55 11.26
N ALA A 76 5.56 -5.25 10.41
CA ALA A 76 6.80 -6.00 10.37
C ALA A 76 7.61 -5.88 11.68
N GLN A 77 7.75 -4.67 12.25
CA GLN A 77 8.41 -4.46 13.54
C GLN A 77 7.66 -5.15 14.68
N PHE A 78 6.34 -5.18 14.64
CA PHE A 78 5.52 -5.90 15.61
C PHE A 78 5.73 -7.41 15.52
N ARG A 79 5.73 -8.00 14.31
CA ARG A 79 6.07 -9.43 14.13
C ARG A 79 7.48 -9.75 14.63
N ARG A 80 8.44 -8.85 14.39
CA ARG A 80 9.82 -8.94 14.86
C ARG A 80 9.90 -8.98 16.38
N ALA A 81 9.20 -8.06 17.08
CA ALA A 81 9.12 -8.03 18.54
C ALA A 81 8.53 -9.32 19.13
N VAL A 82 7.47 -9.87 18.51
CA VAL A 82 6.86 -11.15 18.92
C VAL A 82 7.84 -12.31 18.75
N ALA A 83 8.57 -12.39 17.62
CA ALA A 83 9.56 -13.45 17.42
C ALA A 83 10.70 -13.38 18.45
N LEU A 84 11.20 -12.18 18.77
CA LEU A 84 12.24 -11.97 19.78
C LEU A 84 11.78 -12.30 21.20
N TYR A 85 10.53 -12.00 21.56
CA TYR A 85 9.94 -12.44 22.83
C TYR A 85 9.98 -13.97 22.98
N HIS A 86 9.61 -14.70 21.92
CA HIS A 86 9.66 -16.17 21.94
C HIS A 86 11.08 -16.76 21.90
N LEU A 87 12.07 -15.99 21.44
CA LEU A 87 13.50 -16.31 21.53
C LEU A 87 14.14 -15.90 22.87
N GLY A 88 13.36 -15.39 23.83
CA GLY A 88 13.85 -14.95 25.15
C GLY A 88 14.55 -13.58 25.15
N LYS A 89 14.59 -12.87 24.02
CA LYS A 89 15.27 -11.57 23.87
C LYS A 89 14.32 -10.43 24.25
N TYR A 90 14.03 -10.33 25.55
CA TYR A 90 12.96 -9.47 26.05
C TYR A 90 13.28 -7.97 25.94
N ALA A 91 14.53 -7.54 26.14
CA ALA A 91 14.91 -6.14 25.94
C ALA A 91 14.87 -5.70 24.47
N ASP A 92 15.31 -6.56 23.56
CA ASP A 92 15.16 -6.35 22.11
C ASP A 92 13.67 -6.24 21.72
N ALA A 93 12.79 -7.08 22.30
CA ALA A 93 11.35 -7.01 22.06
C ALA A 93 10.73 -5.70 22.60
N ASP A 94 11.07 -5.27 23.81
CA ASP A 94 10.61 -4.01 24.42
C ASP A 94 11.02 -2.79 23.57
N PHE A 95 12.29 -2.75 23.13
CA PHE A 95 12.79 -1.71 22.22
C PHE A 95 11.94 -1.59 20.94
N LEU A 96 11.58 -2.72 20.32
CA LEU A 96 10.73 -2.72 19.13
C LEU A 96 9.29 -2.34 19.41
N LEU A 97 8.70 -2.75 20.54
CA LEU A 97 7.35 -2.33 20.91
C LEU A 97 7.25 -0.80 21.08
N ARG A 98 8.29 -0.16 21.63
CA ARG A 98 8.37 1.31 21.71
C ARG A 98 8.43 1.96 20.31
N ILE A 99 9.13 1.37 19.36
CA ILE A 99 9.16 1.82 17.95
C ILE A 99 7.76 1.67 17.33
N VAL A 100 7.11 0.52 17.50
CA VAL A 100 5.74 0.26 17.01
C VAL A 100 4.75 1.27 17.60
N LYS A 101 4.85 1.60 18.90
CA LYS A 101 4.03 2.63 19.57
C LYS A 101 4.24 4.04 18.99
N GLY A 102 5.47 4.39 18.64
CA GLY A 102 5.76 5.64 17.91
C GLY A 102 5.21 5.68 16.48
N LEU A 103 5.01 4.51 15.86
CA LEU A 103 4.38 4.40 14.54
C LEU A 103 2.85 4.42 14.62
N ASP A 104 2.25 3.83 15.65
CA ASP A 104 0.80 3.80 15.90
C ASP A 104 0.52 3.50 17.39
N GLU A 105 0.08 4.52 18.12
CA GLU A 105 -0.24 4.42 19.55
C GLU A 105 -1.57 3.68 19.82
N LYS A 106 -2.44 3.55 18.80
CA LYS A 106 -3.80 2.99 18.94
C LYS A 106 -3.87 1.50 18.64
N ASP A 107 -2.73 0.84 18.41
CA ASP A 107 -2.68 -0.59 18.13
C ASP A 107 -3.17 -1.41 19.34
N LYS A 108 -4.28 -2.14 19.15
CA LYS A 108 -4.96 -2.91 20.21
C LYS A 108 -4.07 -4.01 20.81
N MET A 109 -3.04 -4.47 20.10
CA MET A 109 -2.17 -5.53 20.56
C MET A 109 -1.00 -5.01 21.40
N LEU A 110 -0.61 -3.74 21.27
CA LEU A 110 0.53 -3.17 21.99
C LEU A 110 0.46 -3.36 23.51
N PRO A 111 -0.64 -3.00 24.22
CA PRO A 111 -0.68 -3.14 25.68
C PRO A 111 -0.53 -4.59 26.16
N ILE A 112 -1.04 -5.55 25.38
CA ILE A 112 -0.95 -6.99 25.67
C ILE A 112 0.51 -7.46 25.59
N TRP A 113 1.24 -7.01 24.57
CA TRP A 113 2.64 -7.41 24.38
C TRP A 113 3.60 -6.62 25.28
N GLU A 114 3.37 -5.33 25.53
CA GLU A 114 4.09 -4.55 26.55
C GLU A 114 3.98 -5.24 27.92
N ALA A 115 2.77 -5.66 28.34
CA ALA A 115 2.58 -6.37 29.60
C ALA A 115 3.29 -7.74 29.66
N LYS A 116 3.24 -8.52 28.56
CA LYS A 116 3.96 -9.81 28.47
C LYS A 116 5.47 -9.64 28.59
N VAL A 117 6.05 -8.69 27.84
CA VAL A 117 7.48 -8.40 27.87
C VAL A 117 7.90 -7.86 29.24
N ALA A 118 7.14 -6.93 29.82
CA ALA A 118 7.41 -6.38 31.14
C ALA A 118 7.30 -7.45 32.27
N SER A 119 6.42 -8.44 32.14
CA SER A 119 6.40 -9.58 33.06
C SER A 119 7.69 -10.39 32.96
N LYS A 120 8.13 -10.74 31.74
CA LYS A 120 9.35 -11.52 31.55
C LYS A 120 10.63 -10.78 31.94
N LEU A 121 10.70 -9.47 31.74
CA LEU A 121 11.82 -8.66 32.22
C LEU A 121 11.91 -8.60 33.76
N LYS A 122 10.79 -8.71 34.47
CA LYS A 122 10.78 -8.83 35.95
C LYS A 122 11.24 -10.20 36.43
N ASP A 123 10.87 -11.26 35.71
CA ASP A 123 11.25 -12.65 36.03
C ASP A 123 12.75 -12.91 35.75
N VAL A 124 13.36 -12.19 34.81
CA VAL A 124 14.77 -12.34 34.41
C VAL A 124 15.69 -11.49 35.29
N PRO A 125 16.76 -12.07 35.89
CA PRO A 125 17.70 -11.35 36.75
C PRO A 125 18.47 -10.25 36.02
N GLU A 126 18.95 -9.26 36.78
CA GLU A 126 19.43 -7.97 36.26
C GLU A 126 20.73 -8.04 35.44
N ASN A 127 21.47 -9.15 35.51
CA ASN A 127 22.80 -9.35 34.92
C ASN A 127 22.80 -10.37 33.76
N ASP A 128 21.64 -10.61 33.14
CA ASP A 128 21.47 -11.53 32.01
C ASP A 128 21.55 -10.79 30.66
N GLU A 129 22.19 -11.40 29.65
CA GLU A 129 22.28 -10.87 28.29
C GLU A 129 20.89 -10.57 27.68
N GLN A 130 19.85 -11.26 28.14
CA GLN A 130 18.44 -11.03 27.77
C GLN A 130 17.90 -9.62 28.09
N ARG A 131 18.58 -8.87 28.97
CA ARG A 131 18.27 -7.46 29.27
C ARG A 131 19.04 -6.45 28.41
N THR A 132 19.98 -6.90 27.57
CA THR A 132 20.75 -6.02 26.70
C THR A 132 20.08 -5.83 25.33
N ILE A 133 20.02 -4.59 24.85
CA ILE A 133 19.53 -4.30 23.49
C ILE A 133 20.69 -4.54 22.53
N THR A 134 20.58 -5.59 21.72
CA THR A 134 21.60 -6.01 20.73
C THR A 134 21.21 -5.60 19.31
N ILE A 135 19.92 -5.35 19.05
CA ILE A 135 19.42 -5.09 17.70
C ILE A 135 19.32 -3.61 17.32
N LYS A 136 19.44 -3.33 16.02
CA LYS A 136 19.14 -2.03 15.41
C LYS A 136 17.65 -1.90 15.05
N GLU A 137 17.15 -0.66 14.97
CA GLU A 137 15.80 -0.33 14.50
C GLU A 137 15.55 -0.80 13.05
N ASN A 138 16.56 -0.74 12.19
CA ASN A 138 16.52 -1.31 10.85
C ASN A 138 17.47 -2.52 10.80
N PRO A 139 16.99 -3.74 10.49
CA PRO A 139 17.85 -4.92 10.40
C PRO A 139 18.69 -4.91 9.12
N ASP A 140 19.96 -5.30 9.24
CA ASP A 140 20.88 -5.47 8.11
C ASP A 140 20.74 -6.88 7.52
N VAL A 141 19.63 -7.14 6.81
CA VAL A 141 19.35 -8.45 6.20
C VAL A 141 19.33 -8.38 4.68
N GLU A 142 19.95 -9.37 4.03
CA GLU A 142 19.99 -9.48 2.57
C GLU A 142 18.60 -9.76 1.99
N ILE A 143 18.19 -8.91 1.04
CA ILE A 143 16.88 -9.03 0.39
C ILE A 143 16.94 -10.15 -0.67
N PRO A 144 15.99 -11.10 -0.73
CA PRO A 144 15.98 -12.22 -1.70
C PRO A 144 15.75 -11.84 -3.19
N SER A 145 16.44 -10.84 -3.72
CA SER A 145 16.28 -10.37 -5.11
C SER A 145 17.59 -9.87 -5.74
N THR A 146 18.70 -10.54 -5.46
CA THR A 146 19.82 -10.61 -6.41
C THR A 146 19.99 -12.05 -6.87
N SER A 147 19.68 -12.30 -8.14
CA SER A 147 19.86 -13.59 -8.78
C SER A 147 21.35 -13.90 -8.98
N THR A 148 21.91 -14.72 -8.09
CA THR A 148 23.08 -15.54 -8.39
C THR A 148 22.64 -17.01 -8.25
N PRO A 149 22.74 -17.85 -9.30
CA PRO A 149 22.28 -19.23 -9.22
C PRO A 149 23.22 -20.05 -8.33
N SER A 150 22.71 -20.52 -7.19
CA SER A 150 23.42 -21.48 -6.33
C SER A 150 23.20 -22.90 -6.86
N ALA A 151 24.25 -23.49 -7.43
CA ALA A 151 24.34 -24.92 -7.71
C ALA A 151 25.04 -25.63 -6.53
N PRO A 152 24.74 -26.92 -6.26
CA PRO A 152 24.91 -27.50 -4.92
C PRO A 152 26.37 -27.74 -4.51
N ALA A 153 26.57 -27.74 -3.18
CA ALA A 153 27.86 -27.78 -2.51
C ALA A 153 28.79 -28.92 -2.97
N LYS A 154 30.02 -28.55 -3.31
CA LYS A 154 31.19 -29.43 -3.17
C LYS A 154 32.33 -28.69 -2.48
N THR A 155 32.87 -29.38 -1.50
CA THR A 155 34.16 -29.25 -0.80
C THR A 155 35.20 -28.25 -1.34
N ALA A 156 35.73 -27.50 -0.37
CA ALA A 156 36.92 -26.64 -0.42
C ALA A 156 38.04 -27.02 -1.42
N ASP A 157 38.59 -26.00 -2.08
CA ASP A 157 39.99 -25.61 -1.88
C ASP A 157 40.20 -24.10 -2.17
N SER A 158 41.42 -23.62 -1.94
CA SER A 158 41.83 -22.23 -1.77
C SER A 158 42.27 -21.55 -3.08
N ALA A 159 41.89 -20.28 -3.32
CA ALA A 159 42.73 -19.30 -4.06
C ALA A 159 42.12 -17.87 -4.14
N THR A 160 42.94 -16.89 -3.71
CA THR A 160 43.15 -15.53 -4.27
C THR A 160 41.98 -14.55 -4.50
N THR A 161 42.10 -13.38 -3.87
CA THR A 161 41.26 -12.19 -4.04
C THR A 161 41.46 -11.46 -5.38
N GLN A 162 40.36 -11.00 -6.00
CA GLN A 162 40.36 -9.91 -7.00
C GLN A 162 39.22 -8.92 -6.71
N ALA A 163 39.49 -7.62 -6.94
CA ALA A 163 38.54 -6.53 -6.70
C ALA A 163 37.52 -6.36 -7.85
N PRO A 164 36.31 -5.86 -7.58
CA PRO A 164 35.26 -5.72 -8.60
C PRO A 164 35.53 -4.56 -9.57
N LYS A 165 35.29 -4.78 -10.87
CA LYS A 165 35.32 -3.74 -11.91
C LYS A 165 34.06 -2.84 -11.86
N PRO A 166 34.18 -1.55 -12.20
CA PRO A 166 33.03 -0.64 -12.27
C PRO A 166 32.04 -1.00 -13.40
N PRO A 167 30.75 -0.67 -13.25
CA PRO A 167 29.71 -1.01 -14.24
C PRO A 167 29.82 -0.15 -15.51
N ALA A 168 29.60 -0.77 -16.67
CA ALA A 168 29.66 -0.12 -17.98
C ALA A 168 28.48 0.86 -18.22
N PRO A 169 28.64 1.89 -19.09
CA PRO A 169 27.62 2.90 -19.34
C PRO A 169 26.50 2.41 -20.27
N THR A 170 25.53 3.30 -20.58
CA THR A 170 24.40 2.98 -21.46
C THR A 170 24.40 3.86 -22.71
N PRO A 171 24.21 3.29 -23.92
CA PRO A 171 24.04 4.08 -25.14
C PRO A 171 22.79 4.97 -25.15
N LYS A 172 22.86 6.11 -25.87
CA LYS A 172 21.81 7.15 -25.97
C LYS A 172 20.42 6.59 -26.28
N GLU A 173 20.34 5.60 -27.17
CA GLU A 173 19.08 4.96 -27.63
C GLU A 173 18.34 4.16 -26.55
N LYS A 174 18.96 3.91 -25.39
CA LYS A 174 18.35 3.18 -24.27
C LYS A 174 17.97 4.07 -23.08
N ILE A 175 18.18 5.38 -23.18
CA ILE A 175 17.79 6.34 -22.14
C ILE A 175 16.27 6.51 -22.23
N LYS A 176 15.56 6.11 -21.16
CA LYS A 176 14.10 6.24 -21.07
C LYS A 176 13.72 7.34 -20.08
N THR A 177 12.82 8.22 -20.50
CA THR A 177 12.21 9.24 -19.66
C THR A 177 10.80 8.80 -19.24
N ASP A 178 10.50 8.91 -17.96
CA ASP A 178 9.20 8.62 -17.38
C ASP A 178 8.85 9.69 -16.34
N TRP A 179 7.58 9.99 -16.11
CA TRP A 179 7.18 10.98 -15.11
C TRP A 179 5.87 10.60 -14.43
N TYR A 180 5.75 10.95 -13.15
CA TYR A 180 4.54 10.76 -12.36
C TYR A 180 4.33 11.96 -11.43
N GLN A 181 3.17 12.03 -10.78
CA GLN A 181 2.82 13.15 -9.90
C GLN A 181 2.09 12.68 -8.65
N SER A 182 2.20 13.49 -7.60
CA SER A 182 1.35 13.47 -6.41
C SER A 182 0.39 14.67 -6.44
N HIS A 183 -0.35 14.87 -5.34
CA HIS A 183 -1.16 16.08 -5.12
C HIS A 183 -0.31 17.36 -5.13
N ASP A 184 0.93 17.29 -4.66
CA ASP A 184 1.81 18.41 -4.33
C ASP A 184 3.12 18.47 -5.14
N SER A 185 3.50 17.40 -5.86
CA SER A 185 4.76 17.33 -6.60
C SER A 185 4.62 16.60 -7.94
N VAL A 186 5.61 16.78 -8.81
CA VAL A 186 5.81 16.06 -10.07
C VAL A 186 7.24 15.51 -10.04
N THR A 187 7.42 14.23 -10.38
CA THR A 187 8.75 13.61 -10.41
C THR A 187 9.05 13.08 -11.80
N LEU A 188 10.13 13.59 -12.40
CA LEU A 188 10.73 13.17 -13.65
C LEU A 188 11.85 12.16 -13.37
N ASN A 189 11.81 11.01 -14.04
CA ASN A 189 12.81 9.95 -13.99
C ASN A 189 13.51 9.84 -15.36
N ILE A 190 14.82 10.06 -15.40
CA ILE A 190 15.66 9.86 -16.60
C ILE A 190 16.54 8.62 -16.35
N MET A 191 16.19 7.50 -16.98
CA MET A 191 16.83 6.20 -16.80
C MET A 191 18.11 6.09 -17.64
N ALA A 192 19.25 6.51 -17.08
CA ALA A 192 20.58 6.40 -17.67
C ALA A 192 21.56 5.77 -16.65
N LYS A 193 22.27 4.70 -17.04
CA LYS A 193 23.32 4.11 -16.19
C LYS A 193 24.69 4.73 -16.48
N GLY A 194 25.47 4.92 -15.43
CA GLY A 194 26.81 5.48 -15.52
C GLY A 194 26.87 7.01 -15.58
N VAL A 195 25.81 7.71 -15.17
CA VAL A 195 25.80 9.19 -15.11
C VAL A 195 26.85 9.68 -14.09
N PRO A 196 27.85 10.46 -14.51
CA PRO A 196 28.80 11.08 -13.58
C PRO A 196 28.10 12.21 -12.80
N LYS A 197 28.02 12.06 -11.47
CA LYS A 197 27.36 13.05 -10.59
C LYS A 197 27.97 14.45 -10.73
N ASP A 198 29.27 14.52 -10.91
CA ASP A 198 30.06 15.76 -10.93
C ASP A 198 30.05 16.48 -12.30
N LYS A 199 29.36 15.91 -13.31
CA LYS A 199 29.23 16.49 -14.67
C LYS A 199 27.79 16.52 -15.19
N ALA A 200 26.81 16.21 -14.36
CA ALA A 200 25.40 16.36 -14.72
C ALA A 200 24.91 17.73 -14.24
N VAL A 201 24.36 18.51 -15.16
CA VAL A 201 23.73 19.81 -14.89
C VAL A 201 22.23 19.59 -14.79
N VAL A 202 21.61 20.13 -13.75
CA VAL A 202 20.16 20.11 -13.54
C VAL A 202 19.75 21.52 -13.15
N GLU A 203 19.02 22.21 -14.03
CA GLU A 203 18.50 23.55 -13.77
C GLU A 203 16.98 23.44 -13.62
N ILE A 204 16.45 24.07 -12.57
CA ILE A 204 15.03 24.05 -12.24
C ILE A 204 14.62 25.50 -12.06
N GLU A 205 13.77 25.99 -12.95
CA GLU A 205 13.20 27.34 -12.85
C GLU A 205 11.73 27.27 -12.40
N GLN A 206 11.02 28.39 -12.42
CA GLN A 206 9.62 28.44 -12.02
C GLN A 206 8.68 27.70 -12.99
N ASP A 207 8.99 27.70 -14.28
CA ASP A 207 8.14 27.12 -15.33
C ASP A 207 8.92 26.21 -16.30
N SER A 208 10.19 25.89 -16.02
CA SER A 208 11.06 25.09 -16.89
C SER A 208 11.93 24.09 -16.09
N VAL A 209 12.37 23.00 -16.73
CA VAL A 209 13.42 22.13 -16.21
C VAL A 209 14.36 21.67 -17.33
N SER A 210 15.66 21.85 -17.12
CA SER A 210 16.73 21.35 -17.98
C SER A 210 17.55 20.29 -17.24
N VAL A 211 17.94 19.23 -17.95
CA VAL A 211 18.85 18.20 -17.45
C VAL A 211 19.83 17.85 -18.56
N SER A 212 21.12 18.12 -18.35
CA SER A 212 22.18 17.72 -19.28
C SER A 212 23.25 16.87 -18.60
N PHE A 213 23.81 15.89 -19.32
CA PHE A 213 24.97 15.11 -18.85
C PHE A 213 25.72 14.43 -19.99
N PRO A 214 27.06 14.26 -19.88
CA PRO A 214 27.85 13.54 -20.88
C PRO A 214 27.59 12.04 -20.82
N ILE A 215 27.44 11.40 -21.99
CA ILE A 215 27.33 9.94 -22.12
C ILE A 215 28.74 9.36 -22.19
N ALA A 216 29.11 8.41 -21.32
CA ALA A 216 30.51 7.97 -21.23
C ALA A 216 31.01 7.14 -22.45
N ASP A 217 30.13 6.62 -23.31
CA ASP A 217 30.47 5.85 -24.52
C ASP A 217 30.42 6.66 -25.82
N SER A 218 30.13 7.97 -25.77
CA SER A 218 30.05 8.83 -26.97
C SER A 218 30.39 10.27 -26.60
N SER A 219 31.09 11.01 -27.47
CA SER A 219 31.39 12.44 -27.26
C SER A 219 30.16 13.35 -27.39
N SER A 220 28.96 12.81 -27.17
CA SER A 220 27.67 13.48 -27.27
C SER A 220 27.07 13.64 -25.88
N GLU A 221 26.58 14.83 -25.59
CA GLU A 221 25.78 15.10 -24.42
C GLU A 221 24.34 14.56 -24.61
N TYR A 222 23.73 14.12 -23.51
CA TYR A 222 22.29 13.94 -23.42
C TYR A 222 21.71 15.21 -22.79
N SER A 223 20.76 15.84 -23.46
CA SER A 223 19.99 16.97 -22.93
C SER A 223 18.50 16.63 -22.98
N TYR A 224 17.81 16.89 -21.87
CA TYR A 224 16.36 16.84 -21.75
C TYR A 224 15.88 18.18 -21.23
N ASN A 225 14.97 18.82 -21.95
CA ASN A 225 14.40 20.12 -21.59
C ASN A 225 12.88 19.98 -21.66
N ALA A 226 12.18 20.36 -20.60
CA ALA A 226 10.74 20.51 -20.59
C ALA A 226 10.41 21.97 -20.25
N ASP A 227 10.08 22.73 -21.29
CA ASP A 227 9.81 24.17 -21.25
C ASP A 227 8.74 24.53 -22.32
N PRO A 228 7.61 25.15 -21.94
CA PRO A 228 7.15 25.42 -20.58
C PRO A 228 6.48 24.20 -19.94
N LEU A 229 6.66 24.03 -18.64
CA LEU A 229 5.95 23.07 -17.81
C LEU A 229 4.45 23.37 -17.76
N PHE A 230 3.65 22.33 -17.51
CA PHE A 230 2.19 22.44 -17.50
C PHE A 230 1.64 23.48 -16.49
N SER A 231 2.30 23.64 -15.35
CA SER A 231 1.95 24.61 -14.32
C SER A 231 3.20 25.01 -13.53
N SER A 232 3.19 26.21 -12.93
CA SER A 232 4.34 26.73 -12.20
C SER A 232 4.71 25.87 -10.99
N ILE A 233 6.02 25.81 -10.74
CA ILE A 233 6.66 25.06 -9.68
C ILE A 233 7.45 25.98 -8.74
N ASP A 234 7.62 25.53 -7.51
CA ASP A 234 8.47 26.16 -6.51
C ASP A 234 9.89 25.61 -6.66
N ALA A 235 10.73 26.33 -7.42
CA ALA A 235 12.12 25.97 -7.64
C ALA A 235 12.93 25.84 -6.33
N SER A 236 12.58 26.61 -5.28
CA SER A 236 13.31 26.60 -3.99
C SER A 236 13.05 25.33 -3.17
N GLN A 237 11.91 24.67 -3.39
CA GLN A 237 11.55 23.41 -2.74
C GLN A 237 11.63 22.20 -3.68
N SER A 238 12.02 22.42 -4.93
CA SER A 238 12.30 21.37 -5.89
C SER A 238 13.70 20.80 -5.65
N LYS A 239 13.91 19.51 -5.95
CA LYS A 239 15.14 18.78 -5.62
C LYS A 239 15.46 17.74 -6.68
N TYR A 240 16.74 17.48 -6.91
CA TYR A 240 17.19 16.42 -7.81
C TYR A 240 18.07 15.41 -7.09
N ARG A 241 18.18 14.21 -7.66
CA ARG A 241 18.98 13.11 -7.13
C ARG A 241 19.55 12.27 -8.27
N ILE A 242 20.87 12.32 -8.42
CA ILE A 242 21.60 11.51 -9.40
C ILE A 242 22.03 10.19 -8.75
N THR A 243 21.64 9.08 -9.36
CA THR A 243 22.04 7.72 -8.95
C THR A 243 22.77 7.02 -10.10
N PRO A 244 23.53 5.94 -9.85
CA PRO A 244 24.27 5.24 -10.90
C PRO A 244 23.41 4.62 -12.02
N THR A 245 22.08 4.59 -11.86
CA THR A 245 21.11 3.97 -12.79
C THR A 245 20.05 4.92 -13.33
N LYS A 246 19.87 6.10 -12.73
CA LYS A 246 18.92 7.13 -13.15
C LYS A 246 19.14 8.49 -12.48
N ILE A 247 18.63 9.55 -13.10
CA ILE A 247 18.43 10.86 -12.49
C ILE A 247 16.95 10.99 -12.11
N GLU A 248 16.67 11.39 -10.87
CA GLU A 248 15.33 11.70 -10.37
C GLU A 248 15.24 13.22 -10.13
N VAL A 249 14.28 13.93 -10.72
CA VAL A 249 14.02 15.35 -10.46
C VAL A 249 12.61 15.50 -9.92
N THR A 250 12.48 15.90 -8.65
CA THR A 250 11.21 16.16 -7.98
C THR A 250 10.94 17.66 -7.95
N LEU A 251 9.97 18.08 -8.76
CA LEU A 251 9.47 19.44 -8.88
C LEU A 251 8.29 19.62 -7.92
N ARG A 252 8.30 20.65 -7.07
CA ARG A 252 7.17 20.94 -6.17
C ARG A 252 6.18 21.87 -6.86
N LYS A 253 4.89 21.51 -6.91
CA LYS A 253 3.86 22.34 -7.54
C LYS A 253 3.66 23.63 -6.73
N ALA A 254 3.60 24.78 -7.39
CA ALA A 254 3.30 26.05 -6.72
C ALA A 254 1.88 26.05 -6.13
N THR A 255 0.93 25.43 -6.85
CA THR A 255 -0.45 25.21 -6.40
C THR A 255 -0.72 23.72 -6.17
N PRO A 256 -0.78 23.25 -4.91
CA PRO A 256 -1.20 21.89 -4.59
C PRO A 256 -2.61 21.58 -5.11
N GLY A 257 -2.83 20.36 -5.58
CA GLY A 257 -4.11 19.88 -6.10
C GLY A 257 -4.27 20.01 -7.62
N VAL A 258 -3.44 20.79 -8.31
CA VAL A 258 -3.45 20.86 -9.79
C VAL A 258 -2.99 19.52 -10.37
N LYS A 259 -3.87 18.84 -11.11
CA LYS A 259 -3.56 17.59 -11.82
C LYS A 259 -3.00 17.89 -13.21
N TRP A 260 -1.76 17.49 -13.44
CA TRP A 260 -1.07 17.68 -14.72
C TRP A 260 -1.47 16.55 -15.67
N HIS A 261 -1.94 16.85 -16.89
CA HIS A 261 -2.22 15.81 -17.90
C HIS A 261 -1.03 15.54 -18.83
N SER A 262 -0.08 16.46 -18.88
CA SER A 262 1.20 16.37 -19.57
C SER A 262 2.28 17.01 -18.69
N LEU A 263 3.56 16.69 -18.90
CA LEU A 263 4.65 17.35 -18.19
C LEU A 263 4.86 18.78 -18.71
N GLU A 264 4.89 18.91 -20.04
CA GLU A 264 4.93 20.17 -20.76
C GLU A 264 3.51 20.71 -21.00
N ARG A 265 3.38 22.02 -21.11
CA ARG A 265 2.18 22.70 -21.56
C ARG A 265 2.07 22.57 -23.07
N ALA A 266 0.91 22.13 -23.58
CA ALA A 266 0.66 22.10 -25.01
C ALA A 266 0.77 23.53 -25.59
N GLN A 267 1.53 23.70 -26.68
CA GLN A 267 1.59 24.95 -27.43
C GLN A 267 0.22 25.25 -28.05
N GLY A 268 -0.59 26.06 -27.36
CA GLY A 268 -1.93 26.43 -27.82
C GLY A 268 -2.84 27.04 -26.74
N GLU A 269 -2.69 26.67 -25.47
CA GLU A 269 -3.57 27.17 -24.39
C GLU A 269 -2.85 28.17 -23.47
N ALA A 270 -3.20 29.45 -23.61
CA ALA A 270 -2.78 30.52 -22.69
C ALA A 270 -3.43 30.38 -21.29
N ALA A 271 -2.87 31.06 -20.30
CA ALA A 271 -3.28 30.91 -18.90
C ALA A 271 -4.64 31.59 -18.60
N ALA A 272 -5.69 30.79 -18.39
CA ALA A 272 -6.93 31.25 -17.78
C ALA A 272 -6.90 31.07 -16.26
N VAL A 273 -6.55 32.13 -15.54
CA VAL A 273 -6.60 32.18 -14.06
C VAL A 273 -8.03 32.51 -13.63
N THR A 274 -8.84 31.51 -13.30
CA THR A 274 -10.20 31.73 -12.77
C THR A 274 -10.18 31.81 -11.25
N SER A 275 -9.67 32.92 -10.73
CA SER A 275 -9.95 33.38 -9.37
C SER A 275 -11.21 34.26 -9.39
N GLN A 276 -12.28 33.85 -8.70
CA GLN A 276 -13.39 34.77 -8.40
C GLN A 276 -13.86 34.62 -6.94
N ALA A 277 -13.71 35.70 -6.20
CA ALA A 277 -14.38 35.93 -4.93
C ALA A 277 -15.10 37.30 -4.98
N SER A 278 -16.42 37.25 -4.73
CA SER A 278 -17.20 38.25 -3.98
C SER A 278 -17.27 39.74 -4.40
N SER A 279 -18.44 40.16 -4.92
CA SER A 279 -19.18 41.42 -4.58
C SER A 279 -20.46 41.52 -5.46
N SER A 280 -21.69 41.28 -4.95
CA SER A 280 -22.65 42.23 -4.33
C SER A 280 -23.26 43.25 -5.32
N VAL A 281 -24.58 43.52 -5.44
CA VAL A 281 -25.75 43.40 -4.52
C VAL A 281 -27.04 42.94 -5.27
N ALA A 282 -28.15 42.79 -4.54
CA ALA A 282 -29.55 42.37 -4.83
C ALA A 282 -30.46 43.39 -5.60
N PRO A 283 -31.80 43.15 -5.79
CA PRO A 283 -32.66 41.97 -5.55
C PRO A 283 -33.36 41.45 -6.86
N VAL A 284 -34.14 40.34 -6.92
CA VAL A 284 -35.52 40.14 -6.45
C VAL A 284 -35.98 38.67 -6.68
N LYS A 285 -36.76 38.10 -5.74
CA LYS A 285 -37.63 36.88 -5.78
C LYS A 285 -37.06 35.48 -6.11
N GLU A 286 -37.12 34.64 -5.08
CA GLU A 286 -37.84 33.36 -5.03
C GLU A 286 -37.92 32.48 -6.30
N THR A 287 -37.07 31.47 -6.40
CA THR A 287 -37.48 30.05 -6.27
C THR A 287 -36.23 29.16 -6.26
N ALA A 288 -36.10 28.29 -5.25
CA ALA A 288 -35.02 27.31 -5.24
C ALA A 288 -35.34 26.18 -6.23
N PRO A 289 -34.34 25.61 -6.94
CA PRO A 289 -34.57 24.47 -7.82
C PRO A 289 -34.96 23.24 -6.98
N ALA A 290 -36.24 22.86 -7.05
CA ALA A 290 -36.76 21.67 -6.41
C ALA A 290 -36.22 20.41 -7.11
N TYR A 291 -35.14 19.84 -6.59
CA TYR A 291 -34.76 18.47 -6.91
C TYR A 291 -35.77 17.49 -6.29
N PRO A 292 -36.18 16.42 -6.99
CA PRO A 292 -37.19 15.50 -6.51
C PRO A 292 -36.64 14.61 -5.38
N THR A 293 -36.90 14.99 -4.14
CA THR A 293 -36.59 14.17 -2.96
C THR A 293 -37.62 13.04 -2.81
N SER A 294 -37.23 11.80 -3.13
CA SER A 294 -38.08 10.61 -3.01
C SER A 294 -38.09 10.04 -1.58
N SER A 295 -38.08 10.89 -0.55
CA SER A 295 -37.97 10.50 0.85
C SER A 295 -39.28 10.72 1.60
N LYS A 296 -40.12 9.68 1.70
CA LYS A 296 -41.36 9.66 2.52
C LYS A 296 -41.11 9.50 4.03
N SER A 297 -39.88 9.68 4.50
CA SER A 297 -39.50 9.68 5.91
C SER A 297 -38.55 10.85 6.15
N GLY A 298 -38.83 11.64 7.20
CA GLY A 298 -38.12 12.89 7.49
C GLY A 298 -36.69 12.71 7.97
N ALA A 299 -35.99 13.83 8.18
CA ALA A 299 -34.57 13.87 8.54
C ALA A 299 -34.26 13.01 9.78
N LYS A 300 -33.50 11.93 9.58
CA LYS A 300 -33.02 11.05 10.63
C LYS A 300 -31.84 11.72 11.34
N ASN A 301 -31.91 11.86 12.66
CA ASN A 301 -30.84 12.45 13.46
C ASN A 301 -29.77 11.38 13.75
N TRP A 302 -28.55 11.59 13.28
CA TRP A 302 -27.49 10.57 13.25
C TRP A 302 -26.67 10.46 14.55
N ASP A 303 -26.84 11.40 15.47
CA ASP A 303 -26.03 11.53 16.70
C ASP A 303 -26.40 10.54 17.83
N LYS A 304 -27.04 9.40 17.49
CA LYS A 304 -27.57 8.45 18.49
C LYS A 304 -27.52 6.97 18.11
N VAL A 305 -26.62 6.58 17.20
CA VAL A 305 -26.39 5.17 16.82
C VAL A 305 -24.89 4.81 16.96
N VAL A 306 -24.31 5.06 18.15
CA VAL A 306 -22.96 4.59 18.52
C VAL A 306 -22.91 4.13 19.99
N VAL A 307 -23.95 3.45 20.47
CA VAL A 307 -23.91 2.62 21.69
C VAL A 307 -24.85 1.43 21.46
N ASN A 308 -24.42 0.22 21.81
CA ASN A 308 -25.03 -1.08 21.51
C ASN A 308 -25.00 -1.46 20.01
N ASP A 309 -23.86 -2.05 19.60
CA ASP A 309 -23.81 -3.39 18.98
C ASP A 309 -22.35 -3.88 19.04
N LEU A 310 -21.84 -3.97 20.28
CA LEU A 310 -20.60 -4.68 20.63
C LEU A 310 -21.03 -5.94 21.38
N ASP A 311 -21.02 -7.07 20.67
CA ASP A 311 -21.21 -8.47 21.08
C ASP A 311 -22.33 -9.17 20.28
N ASP A 312 -22.01 -9.66 19.07
CA ASP A 312 -21.93 -11.12 18.84
C ASP A 312 -21.50 -11.48 17.41
N LYS A 313 -20.45 -12.31 17.34
CA LYS A 313 -20.15 -13.37 16.34
C LYS A 313 -20.06 -13.14 14.82
N ASP A 314 -19.21 -14.02 14.29
CA ASP A 314 -19.07 -14.46 12.89
C ASP A 314 -18.48 -13.43 11.90
N GLU A 315 -17.15 -13.40 11.95
CA GLU A 315 -16.23 -13.01 10.88
C GLU A 315 -16.52 -13.82 9.60
N ILE A 316 -17.49 -13.35 8.81
CA ILE A 316 -17.79 -13.86 7.48
C ILE A 316 -17.12 -12.95 6.45
N GLU A 317 -16.06 -13.45 5.81
CA GLU A 317 -15.56 -12.91 4.54
C GLU A 317 -16.72 -12.76 3.56
N GLY A 318 -17.11 -11.51 3.32
CA GLY A 318 -18.15 -11.15 2.38
C GLY A 318 -17.83 -9.78 1.82
N ASP A 319 -17.67 -9.73 0.51
CA ASP A 319 -17.45 -8.55 -0.33
C ASP A 319 -18.30 -7.32 0.09
N GLU A 320 -17.88 -6.09 -0.23
CA GLU A 320 -18.54 -4.85 0.23
C GLU A 320 -20.05 -4.83 -0.06
N THR A 321 -20.45 -5.51 -1.14
CA THR A 321 -21.84 -5.86 -1.50
C THR A 321 -22.62 -6.52 -0.35
N SER A 322 -22.04 -7.52 0.32
CA SER A 322 -22.67 -8.27 1.42
C SER A 322 -22.94 -7.39 2.64
N HIS A 323 -22.04 -6.43 2.94
CA HIS A 323 -22.28 -5.44 3.99
C HIS A 323 -23.44 -4.51 3.62
N PHE A 324 -23.49 -4.04 2.37
CA PHE A 324 -24.60 -3.24 1.85
C PHE A 324 -25.95 -3.98 1.92
N PHE A 325 -26.00 -5.26 1.53
CA PHE A 325 -27.22 -6.07 1.65
C PHE A 325 -27.66 -6.27 3.11
N LYS A 326 -26.73 -6.55 4.04
CA LYS A 326 -27.04 -6.67 5.48
C LYS A 326 -27.62 -5.37 6.05
N GLN A 327 -27.01 -4.23 5.71
CA GLN A 327 -27.47 -2.90 6.16
C GLN A 327 -28.82 -2.51 5.55
N LEU A 328 -29.08 -2.86 4.29
CA LEU A 328 -30.36 -2.61 3.63
C LEU A 328 -31.48 -3.51 4.19
N TYR A 329 -31.17 -4.76 4.53
CA TYR A 329 -32.13 -5.70 5.12
C TYR A 329 -32.48 -5.36 6.57
N SER A 330 -31.51 -4.96 7.41
CA SER A 330 -31.75 -4.61 8.82
C SER A 330 -32.59 -3.34 8.99
N GLY A 331 -32.50 -2.40 8.05
CA GLY A 331 -33.30 -1.17 8.03
C GLY A 331 -34.67 -1.27 7.35
N ALA A 332 -34.97 -2.40 6.68
CA ALA A 332 -36.18 -2.59 5.88
C ALA A 332 -37.40 -3.03 6.72
N THR A 333 -38.62 -2.70 6.27
CA THR A 333 -39.84 -3.21 6.90
C THR A 333 -39.99 -4.74 6.68
N PRO A 334 -40.76 -5.46 7.51
CA PRO A 334 -40.94 -6.91 7.33
C PRO A 334 -41.52 -7.32 5.97
N GLU A 335 -42.24 -6.42 5.31
CA GLU A 335 -42.77 -6.62 3.96
C GLU A 335 -41.69 -6.42 2.88
N GLN A 336 -40.83 -5.40 3.03
CA GLN A 336 -39.67 -5.18 2.17
C GLN A 336 -38.63 -6.29 2.30
N GLN A 337 -38.34 -6.77 3.52
CA GLN A 337 -37.46 -7.92 3.78
C GLN A 337 -37.95 -9.18 3.04
N ARG A 338 -39.26 -9.45 3.04
CA ARG A 338 -39.86 -10.56 2.28
C ARG A 338 -39.70 -10.36 0.77
N ALA A 339 -39.87 -9.14 0.25
CA ALA A 339 -39.66 -8.84 -1.16
C ALA A 339 -38.21 -9.07 -1.59
N MET A 340 -37.26 -8.61 -0.78
CA MET A 340 -35.83 -8.76 -1.02
C MET A 340 -35.43 -10.24 -1.02
N MET A 341 -35.84 -11.00 -0.01
CA MET A 341 -35.50 -12.42 0.09
C MET A 341 -36.18 -13.27 -0.99
N LYS A 342 -37.42 -12.95 -1.38
CA LYS A 342 -38.11 -13.64 -2.49
C LYS A 342 -37.44 -13.33 -3.83
N SER A 343 -37.22 -12.05 -4.15
CA SER A 343 -36.62 -11.62 -5.41
C SER A 343 -35.19 -12.14 -5.60
N TYR A 344 -34.37 -12.09 -4.55
CA TYR A 344 -33.01 -12.65 -4.56
C TYR A 344 -33.01 -14.17 -4.78
N SER A 345 -33.89 -14.90 -4.10
CA SER A 345 -34.00 -16.36 -4.23
C SER A 345 -34.51 -16.79 -5.63
N GLU A 346 -35.56 -16.15 -6.14
CA GLU A 346 -36.14 -16.50 -7.44
C GLU A 346 -35.27 -16.11 -8.64
N SER A 347 -34.52 -15.00 -8.53
CA SER A 347 -33.58 -14.53 -9.56
C SER A 347 -32.20 -15.18 -9.52
N GLY A 348 -31.95 -16.11 -8.59
CA GLY A 348 -30.63 -16.72 -8.40
C GLY A 348 -29.54 -15.73 -7.98
N GLY A 349 -29.92 -14.66 -7.26
CA GLY A 349 -29.02 -13.62 -6.76
C GLY A 349 -28.72 -12.46 -7.73
N THR A 350 -29.43 -12.38 -8.87
CA THR A 350 -29.19 -11.34 -9.89
C THR A 350 -30.07 -10.09 -9.73
N VAL A 351 -31.27 -10.22 -9.13
CA VAL A 351 -32.25 -9.14 -9.01
C VAL A 351 -32.71 -9.01 -7.56
N LEU A 352 -32.61 -7.79 -6.99
CA LEU A 352 -33.11 -7.44 -5.67
C LEU A 352 -34.23 -6.39 -5.81
N SER A 353 -35.41 -6.67 -5.26
CA SER A 353 -36.53 -5.73 -5.18
C SER A 353 -37.02 -5.57 -3.74
N THR A 354 -37.35 -4.33 -3.36
CA THR A 354 -37.93 -3.98 -2.05
C THR A 354 -39.46 -3.87 -2.09
N ASP A 355 -40.11 -4.01 -3.26
CA ASP A 355 -41.56 -3.83 -3.41
C ASP A 355 -42.32 -5.15 -3.45
N TRP A 356 -42.90 -5.53 -2.30
CA TRP A 356 -43.72 -6.75 -2.16
C TRP A 356 -44.98 -6.73 -3.02
N SER A 357 -45.55 -5.57 -3.33
CA SER A 357 -46.76 -5.49 -4.14
C SER A 357 -46.52 -5.96 -5.59
N ASN A 358 -45.28 -5.78 -6.07
CA ASN A 358 -44.86 -6.19 -7.40
C ASN A 358 -44.33 -7.63 -7.43
N VAL A 359 -43.45 -8.00 -6.48
CA VAL A 359 -42.83 -9.34 -6.47
C VAL A 359 -43.61 -10.41 -5.72
N GLY A 360 -44.60 -10.05 -4.90
CA GLY A 360 -45.39 -11.01 -4.12
C GLY A 360 -46.16 -12.00 -5.02
N ASN A 361 -46.80 -11.47 -6.07
CA ASN A 361 -47.66 -12.23 -7.00
C ASN A 361 -47.00 -12.62 -8.33
N ARG A 362 -45.76 -12.16 -8.58
CA ARG A 362 -44.99 -12.45 -9.80
C ARG A 362 -43.78 -13.31 -9.47
N LYS A 363 -43.27 -14.04 -10.46
CA LYS A 363 -41.97 -14.72 -10.35
C LYS A 363 -40.89 -13.80 -10.89
N VAL A 364 -39.83 -13.57 -10.13
CA VAL A 364 -38.69 -12.77 -10.58
C VAL A 364 -37.80 -13.63 -11.49
N VAL A 365 -37.56 -13.16 -12.71
CA VAL A 365 -36.69 -13.84 -13.69
C VAL A 365 -35.24 -13.37 -13.48
N PRO A 366 -34.22 -14.25 -13.60
CA PRO A 366 -32.84 -13.83 -13.56
C PRO A 366 -32.49 -12.88 -14.71
N GLU A 367 -31.93 -11.72 -14.40
CA GLU A 367 -31.33 -10.78 -15.37
C GLU A 367 -29.81 -10.73 -15.12
N PRO A 368 -29.02 -11.60 -15.76
CA PRO A 368 -27.57 -11.62 -15.56
C PRO A 368 -26.90 -10.37 -16.16
N PRO A 369 -25.76 -9.91 -15.60
CA PRO A 369 -24.99 -8.81 -16.16
C PRO A 369 -24.57 -9.03 -17.61
N GLU A 370 -24.43 -7.93 -18.37
CA GLU A 370 -24.11 -7.93 -19.80
C GLU A 370 -22.86 -8.78 -20.10
N GLY A 371 -23.02 -9.85 -20.87
CA GLY A 371 -21.97 -10.82 -21.19
C GLY A 371 -22.01 -12.16 -20.44
N MET A 372 -22.98 -12.39 -19.54
CA MET A 372 -23.18 -13.69 -18.88
C MET A 372 -24.54 -14.32 -19.21
N GLU A 373 -24.56 -15.62 -19.55
CA GLU A 373 -25.80 -16.38 -19.77
C GLU A 373 -26.19 -17.19 -18.52
N ALA A 374 -27.45 -17.07 -18.10
CA ALA A 374 -28.00 -17.83 -16.98
C ALA A 374 -28.24 -19.31 -17.37
N LYS A 375 -27.29 -20.19 -17.03
CA LYS A 375 -27.47 -21.65 -17.22
C LYS A 375 -28.41 -22.22 -16.18
N LYS A 376 -29.49 -22.83 -16.67
CA LYS A 376 -30.44 -23.63 -15.87
C LYS A 376 -29.83 -25.02 -15.63
N TYR A 377 -29.58 -25.35 -14.37
CA TYR A 377 -29.30 -26.71 -13.91
C TYR A 377 -30.60 -27.49 -13.67
#